data_AF-A0A645E5K7-F1
#
_entry.id   AF-A0A645E5K7-F1
#
_cell.length_a   1.000
_cell.length_b   1.000
_cell.length_c   1.000
_cell.angle_alpha   90.00
_cell.angle_beta   90.00
_cell.angle_gamma   90.00
#
_symmetry.space_group_name_H-M   'P 1'
#
loop_
_entity.id
_entity.type
_entity.pdbx_description
1 polymer ?
#
loop_
_entity_poly.entity_id
_entity_poly.type
_entity_poly.pdbx_seq_one_letter_code
_entity_poly.pdbx_strand_id
1 'polypeptide(L)'
;MVGDFQININFSELAKHPELKEAVSSNFGDRLPQLLVAYEQGDTDAYDELYDYFMDSLMNDAEFVETLYGAGPYYDEFPISICKYGPLYYISALEFDLMGTYDSLEEAVSSAESEFYDYINRLKERKKEQERKQEK
;
A
#
# COMPACT_ATOMS: atom_id res chain seq x y z
N MET A 1 10.29 4.63 -19.41
CA MET A 1 10.79 3.45 -18.69
C MET A 1 9.76 3.18 -17.61
N VAL A 2 8.95 2.15 -17.79
CA VAL A 2 8.08 1.65 -16.72
C VAL A 2 9.03 0.83 -15.86
N GLY A 3 9.40 1.35 -14.69
CA GLY A 3 10.12 0.53 -13.72
C GLY A 3 9.16 -0.57 -13.30
N ASP A 4 9.62 -1.82 -13.33
CA ASP A 4 8.89 -2.92 -12.70
C ASP A 4 8.77 -2.58 -11.22
N PHE A 5 7.64 -1.99 -10.81
CA PHE A 5 7.30 -1.78 -9.41
C PHE A 5 6.87 -3.13 -8.85
N GLN A 6 7.87 -3.97 -8.53
CA GLN A 6 7.62 -5.16 -7.75
C GLN A 6 7.19 -4.73 -6.35
N ILE A 7 5.98 -5.15 -5.98
CA ILE A 7 5.52 -5.07 -4.61
C ILE A 7 6.45 -5.94 -3.76
N ASN A 8 7.35 -5.29 -3.03
CA ASN A 8 8.23 -5.94 -2.06
C ASN A 8 7.45 -6.18 -0.77
N ILE A 9 6.44 -7.05 -0.83
CA ILE A 9 5.89 -7.63 0.38
C ILE A 9 6.94 -8.59 0.93
N ASN A 10 7.60 -8.16 2.00
CA ASN A 10 8.55 -9.01 2.70
C ASN A 10 7.79 -9.97 3.62
N PHE A 11 7.42 -11.14 3.10
CA PHE A 11 6.71 -12.17 3.86
C PHE A 11 7.44 -12.60 5.14
N SER A 12 8.77 -12.48 5.18
CA SER A 12 9.55 -12.75 6.39
C SER A 12 9.35 -11.71 7.48
N GLU A 13 9.04 -10.45 7.13
CA GLU A 13 8.64 -9.41 8.09
C GLU A 13 7.19 -9.60 8.53
N LEU A 14 6.30 -9.92 7.60
CA LEU A 14 4.88 -10.23 7.90
C LEU A 14 4.76 -11.37 8.91
N ALA A 15 5.58 -12.41 8.78
CA ALA A 15 5.61 -13.56 9.67
C ALA A 15 6.05 -13.23 11.11
N LYS A 16 6.64 -12.04 11.36
CA LYS A 16 7.02 -11.58 12.71
C LYS A 16 5.83 -11.01 13.47
N HIS A 17 4.73 -10.69 12.81
CA HIS A 17 3.54 -10.17 13.45
C HIS A 17 2.57 -11.31 13.80
N PRO A 18 2.33 -11.59 15.09
CA PRO A 18 1.51 -12.73 15.52
C PRO A 18 0.08 -12.71 14.96
N GLU A 19 -0.52 -11.52 14.87
CA GLU A 19 -1.88 -11.32 14.36
C GLU A 19 -1.97 -11.67 12.87
N LEU A 20 -0.99 -11.24 12.07
CA LEU A 20 -0.91 -11.58 10.65
C LEU A 20 -0.60 -13.05 10.45
N LYS A 21 0.30 -13.61 11.27
CA LYS A 21 0.62 -15.03 11.25
C LYS A 21 -0.60 -15.89 11.56
N GLU A 22 -1.45 -15.50 12.50
CA GLU A 22 -2.69 -16.21 12.82
C GLU A 22 -3.69 -16.15 11.67
N ALA A 23 -3.91 -14.97 11.07
CA ALA A 23 -4.77 -14.82 9.90
C ALA A 23 -4.31 -15.69 8.72
N VAL A 24 -3.03 -15.64 8.38
CA VAL A 24 -2.43 -16.42 7.29
C VAL A 24 -2.50 -17.93 7.61
N SER A 25 -2.22 -18.31 8.87
CA SER A 25 -2.30 -19.71 9.31
C SER A 25 -3.74 -20.25 9.28
N SER A 26 -4.73 -19.40 9.54
CA SER A 26 -6.14 -19.79 9.45
C SER A 26 -6.55 -20.13 8.01
N ASN A 27 -6.06 -19.36 7.03
CA ASN A 27 -6.42 -19.58 5.63
C ASN A 27 -5.68 -20.74 4.98
N PHE A 28 -4.37 -20.84 5.20
CA PHE A 28 -3.53 -21.87 4.56
C PHE A 28 -3.38 -23.14 5.40
N GLY A 29 -3.70 -23.09 6.69
CA GLY A 29 -3.56 -24.22 7.61
C GLY A 29 -2.18 -24.86 7.55
N ASP A 30 -2.16 -26.19 7.43
CA ASP A 30 -0.94 -26.99 7.36
C ASP A 30 -0.10 -26.76 6.08
N ARG A 31 -0.65 -26.08 5.07
CA ARG A 31 0.09 -25.74 3.83
C ARG A 31 1.02 -24.54 4.01
N LEU A 32 0.76 -23.67 4.98
CA LEU A 32 1.53 -22.43 5.16
C LEU A 32 3.05 -22.67 5.29
N PRO A 33 3.53 -23.61 6.12
CA PRO A 33 4.97 -23.85 6.23
C PRO A 33 5.61 -24.30 4.91
N GLN A 34 4.88 -25.05 4.09
CA GLN A 34 5.37 -25.54 2.79
C GLN A 34 5.44 -24.40 1.78
N LEU A 35 4.44 -23.53 1.76
CA LEU A 35 4.41 -22.33 0.92
C LEU A 35 5.53 -21.36 1.29
N LEU A 36 5.79 -21.14 2.57
CA LEU A 36 6.89 -20.27 3.02
C LEU A 36 8.26 -20.83 2.59
N VAL A 37 8.48 -22.14 2.72
CA VAL A 37 9.73 -22.78 2.27
C VAL A 37 9.88 -22.69 0.75
N ALA A 38 8.80 -22.92 -0.01
CA ALA A 38 8.82 -22.79 -1.47
C ALA A 38 9.10 -21.35 -1.91
N TYR A 39 8.45 -20.36 -1.28
CA TYR A 39 8.72 -18.95 -1.48
C TYR A 39 10.20 -18.57 -1.22
N GLU A 40 10.78 -19.03 -0.11
CA GLU A 40 12.20 -18.80 0.21
C GLU A 40 13.16 -19.43 -0.82
N GLN A 41 12.70 -20.46 -1.54
CA GLN A 41 13.43 -21.10 -2.63
C GLN A 41 13.22 -20.44 -4.00
N GLY A 42 12.41 -19.38 -4.06
CA GLY A 42 12.09 -18.65 -5.29
C GLY A 42 11.03 -19.32 -6.16
N ASP A 43 10.17 -20.15 -5.57
CA ASP A 43 9.00 -20.72 -6.26
C ASP A 43 7.98 -19.62 -6.55
N THR A 44 7.70 -19.40 -7.84
CA THR A 44 6.79 -18.36 -8.32
C THR A 44 5.33 -18.67 -8.02
N ASP A 45 4.93 -19.95 -8.04
CA ASP A 45 3.55 -20.34 -7.75
C ASP A 45 3.24 -20.10 -6.27
N ALA A 46 4.23 -20.38 -5.40
CA ALA A 46 4.12 -20.08 -3.97
C ALA A 46 4.10 -18.57 -3.70
N TYR A 47 4.87 -17.78 -4.44
CA TYR A 47 4.82 -16.32 -4.37
C TYR A 47 3.43 -15.79 -4.76
N ASP A 48 2.91 -16.22 -5.91
CA ASP A 48 1.60 -15.77 -6.41
C ASP A 48 0.47 -16.15 -5.44
N GLU A 49 0.47 -17.38 -4.92
CA GLU A 49 -0.57 -17.83 -3.97
C GLU A 49 -0.54 -17.03 -2.64
N LEU A 50 0.66 -16.76 -2.12
CA LEU A 50 0.81 -15.91 -0.93
C LEU A 50 0.43 -14.46 -1.23
N TYR A 51 0.86 -13.94 -2.37
CA TYR A 51 0.59 -12.56 -2.79
C TYR A 51 -0.91 -12.32 -2.95
N ASP A 52 -1.62 -13.19 -3.67
CA ASP A 52 -3.07 -13.08 -3.90
C ASP A 52 -3.83 -13.07 -2.58
N TYR A 53 -3.48 -13.96 -1.65
CA TYR A 53 -4.11 -13.97 -0.33
C TYR A 53 -3.89 -12.65 0.43
N PHE A 54 -2.66 -12.13 0.41
CA PHE A 54 -2.37 -10.88 1.11
C PHE A 54 -3.07 -9.70 0.46
N MET A 55 -3.13 -9.63 -0.87
CA MET A 55 -3.89 -8.60 -1.56
C MET A 55 -5.36 -8.68 -1.23
N ASP A 56 -5.96 -9.88 -1.25
CA ASP A 56 -7.35 -10.08 -0.86
C ASP A 56 -7.60 -9.68 0.59
N SER A 57 -6.70 -10.04 1.51
CA SER A 57 -6.83 -9.70 2.94
C SER A 57 -6.67 -8.21 3.19
N LEU A 58 -5.67 -7.58 2.55
CA LEU A 58 -5.44 -6.14 2.63
C LEU A 58 -6.64 -5.37 2.07
N MET A 59 -7.21 -5.81 0.94
CA MET A 59 -8.34 -5.10 0.33
C MET A 59 -9.64 -5.25 1.10
N ASN A 60 -9.86 -6.38 1.78
CA ASN A 60 -11.14 -6.67 2.46
C ASN A 60 -11.15 -6.30 3.95
N ASP A 61 -10.01 -6.46 4.65
CA ASP A 61 -9.95 -6.38 6.11
C ASP A 61 -9.14 -5.18 6.64
N ALA A 62 -8.56 -4.36 5.76
CA ALA A 62 -7.83 -3.18 6.20
C ALA A 62 -8.75 -2.05 6.69
N GLU A 63 -8.29 -1.41 7.76
CA GLU A 63 -8.87 -0.19 8.30
C GLU A 63 -8.34 1.02 7.54
N PHE A 64 -9.23 1.90 7.10
CA PHE A 64 -8.84 3.19 6.56
C PHE A 64 -8.35 4.12 7.70
N VAL A 65 -7.16 4.72 7.54
CA VAL A 65 -6.56 5.59 8.56
C VAL A 65 -6.52 7.04 8.12
N GLU A 66 -5.95 7.32 6.95
CA GLU A 66 -5.71 8.69 6.49
C GLU A 66 -5.77 8.80 4.96
N THR A 67 -6.10 9.99 4.45
CA THR A 67 -6.06 10.28 3.00
C THR A 67 -5.22 11.53 2.75
N LEU A 68 -4.24 11.40 1.84
CA LEU A 68 -3.64 12.51 1.13
C LEU A 68 -4.31 12.66 -0.24
N TYR A 69 -4.16 13.82 -0.88
CA TYR A 69 -4.74 14.07 -2.19
C TYR A 69 -3.67 14.53 -3.19
N GLY A 70 -3.68 13.89 -4.36
CA GLY A 70 -2.85 14.25 -5.50
C GLY A 70 -3.67 14.90 -6.62
N ALA A 71 -3.02 15.72 -7.44
CA ALA A 71 -3.63 16.32 -8.64
C ALA A 71 -3.42 15.44 -9.87
N GLY A 72 -4.51 14.91 -10.42
CA GLY A 72 -4.52 14.20 -11.70
C GLY A 72 -4.30 15.12 -12.92
N PRO A 73 -4.18 14.53 -14.12
CA PRO A 73 -3.79 15.24 -15.35
C PRO A 73 -4.72 16.39 -15.76
N TYR A 74 -6.03 16.33 -15.42
CA TYR A 74 -7.04 17.27 -15.94
C TYR A 74 -7.98 17.86 -14.87
N TYR A 75 -7.41 18.46 -13.82
CA TYR A 75 -8.14 19.07 -12.68
C TYR A 75 -8.77 18.10 -11.68
N ASP A 76 -8.72 16.79 -11.94
CA ASP A 76 -9.17 15.80 -10.97
C ASP A 76 -8.22 15.72 -9.76
N GLU A 77 -8.81 15.44 -8.61
CA GLU A 77 -8.10 15.04 -7.38
C GLU A 77 -8.23 13.52 -7.26
N PHE A 78 -7.15 12.83 -6.94
CA PHE A 78 -7.20 11.40 -6.62
C PHE A 78 -6.78 11.18 -5.17
N PRO A 79 -7.45 10.25 -4.46
CA PRO A 79 -7.09 9.91 -3.10
C PRO A 79 -5.84 9.02 -3.09
N ILE A 80 -4.95 9.33 -2.15
CA ILE A 80 -3.83 8.49 -1.73
C ILE A 80 -4.18 8.04 -0.32
N SER A 81 -4.68 6.83 -0.20
CA SER A 81 -5.20 6.27 1.06
C SER A 81 -4.08 5.57 1.80
N ILE A 82 -3.97 5.86 3.10
CA ILE A 82 -3.14 5.12 4.03
C ILE A 82 -4.07 4.23 4.83
N CYS A 83 -3.85 2.94 4.71
CA CYS A 83 -4.66 1.90 5.33
C CYS A 83 -3.80 1.12 6.32
N LYS A 84 -4.46 0.48 7.27
CA LYS A 84 -3.83 -0.32 8.32
C LYS A 84 -4.40 -1.72 8.31
N TYR A 85 -3.52 -2.71 8.36
CA TYR A 85 -3.88 -4.11 8.48
C TYR A 85 -3.05 -4.74 9.61
N GLY A 86 -3.71 -4.99 10.74
CA GLY A 86 -3.06 -5.37 11.99
C GLY A 86 -2.03 -4.31 12.41
N PRO A 87 -0.74 -4.67 12.58
CA PRO A 87 0.31 -3.72 12.95
C PRO A 87 0.90 -2.92 11.77
N LEU A 88 0.56 -3.29 10.53
CA LEU A 88 1.18 -2.71 9.34
C LEU A 88 0.34 -1.62 8.71
N TYR A 89 1.02 -0.66 8.10
CA TYR A 89 0.44 0.40 7.28
C TYR A 89 0.83 0.17 5.82
N TYR A 90 -0.05 0.51 4.90
CA TYR A 90 0.25 0.47 3.47
C TYR A 90 -0.43 1.63 2.74
N ILE A 91 0.07 1.94 1.55
CA ILE A 91 -0.42 3.04 0.71
C ILE A 91 -1.16 2.46 -0.48
N SER A 92 -2.36 2.97 -0.72
CA SER A 92 -3.22 2.63 -1.86
C SER A 92 -3.64 3.90 -2.60
N ALA A 93 -3.36 3.96 -3.91
CA ALA A 93 -3.83 5.02 -4.79
C ALA A 93 -4.38 4.40 -6.08
N LEU A 94 -5.54 4.87 -6.56
CA LEU A 94 -6.37 4.17 -7.54
C LEU A 94 -5.70 3.92 -8.91
N GLU A 95 -4.63 4.65 -9.24
CA GLU A 95 -3.86 4.52 -10.48
C GLU A 95 -2.46 3.92 -10.28
N PHE A 96 -2.14 3.49 -9.06
CA PHE A 96 -0.80 3.04 -8.68
C PHE A 96 -0.87 1.68 -7.99
N ASP A 97 0.17 0.87 -8.22
CA ASP A 97 0.34 -0.37 -7.49
C ASP A 97 0.56 -0.09 -5.99
N LEU A 98 0.33 -1.10 -5.15
CA LEU A 98 0.53 -0.99 -3.70
C LEU A 98 1.98 -0.59 -3.39
N MET A 99 2.16 0.52 -2.69
CA MET A 99 3.50 1.08 -2.45
C MET A 99 4.05 0.63 -1.10
N GLY A 100 4.39 -0.66 -1.02
CA GLY A 100 5.04 -1.25 0.14
C GLY A 100 4.18 -1.31 1.40
N THR A 101 4.82 -1.74 2.49
CA THR A 101 4.25 -1.84 3.83
C THR A 101 5.21 -1.24 4.86
N TYR A 102 4.67 -0.61 5.89
CA TYR A 102 5.41 0.17 6.89
C TYR A 102 4.98 -0.21 8.31
N ASP A 103 5.89 -0.06 9.26
CA ASP A 103 5.65 -0.41 10.67
C ASP A 103 4.94 0.71 11.45
N SER A 104 4.84 1.91 10.86
CA SER A 104 4.22 3.07 11.50
C SER A 104 3.49 3.97 10.53
N LEU A 105 2.49 4.69 11.04
CA LEU A 105 1.76 5.70 10.29
C LEU A 105 2.69 6.82 9.80
N GLU A 106 3.60 7.30 10.65
CA GLU A 106 4.53 8.39 10.30
C GLU A 106 5.42 8.01 9.11
N GLU A 107 5.93 6.78 9.08
CA GLU A 107 6.72 6.27 7.98
C GLU A 107 5.90 6.13 6.69
N ALA A 108 4.68 5.58 6.80
CA ALA A 108 3.76 5.46 5.66
C ALA A 108 3.39 6.83 5.06
N VAL A 109 3.08 7.82 5.91
CA VAL A 109 2.79 9.20 5.49
C VAL A 109 4.01 9.82 4.82
N SER A 110 5.18 9.76 5.45
CA SER A 110 6.42 10.32 4.92
C SER A 110 6.77 9.71 3.55
N SER A 111 6.62 8.39 3.40
CA SER A 111 6.85 7.73 2.13
C SER A 111 5.81 8.12 1.08
N ALA A 112 4.53 8.24 1.45
CA ALA A 112 3.48 8.71 0.54
C ALA A 112 3.74 10.16 0.07
N GLU A 113 4.13 11.05 0.98
CA GLU A 113 4.46 12.44 0.65
C GLU A 113 5.66 12.55 -0.27
N SER A 114 6.68 11.70 -0.08
CA SER A 114 7.85 11.64 -0.95
C SER A 114 7.50 11.12 -2.34
N GLU A 115 6.78 10.01 -2.41
CA GLU A 115 6.49 9.32 -3.68
C GLU A 115 5.48 10.11 -4.53
N PHE A 116 4.46 10.70 -3.89
CA PHE A 116 3.43 11.49 -4.57
C PHE A 116 3.69 13.00 -4.53
N TYR A 117 4.91 13.43 -4.20
CA TYR A 117 5.29 14.83 -3.99
C TYR A 117 4.78 15.78 -5.08
N ASP A 118 5.02 15.42 -6.34
CA ASP A 118 4.65 16.24 -7.50
C ASP A 118 3.14 16.40 -7.63
N TYR A 119 2.38 15.32 -7.40
CA TYR A 119 0.92 15.33 -7.46
C TYR A 119 0.34 16.15 -6.32
N ILE A 120 0.85 15.98 -5.10
CA ILE A 120 0.40 16.71 -3.91
C ILE A 120 0.68 18.21 -4.06
N ASN A 121 1.87 18.60 -4.51
CA ASN A 121 2.21 20.01 -4.67
C ASN A 121 1.46 20.68 -5.79
N ARG A 122 1.29 20.00 -6.93
CA ARG A 122 0.45 20.51 -8.01
C ARG A 122 -0.97 20.77 -7.53
N LEU A 123 -1.50 19.92 -6.65
CA LEU A 123 -2.83 20.16 -6.06
C LEU A 123 -2.84 21.40 -5.16
N LYS A 124 -1.84 21.55 -4.29
CA LYS A 124 -1.68 22.74 -3.44
C LYS A 124 -1.60 24.02 -4.26
N GLU A 125 -0.92 24.01 -5.40
CA GLU A 125 -0.82 25.15 -6.31
C GLU A 125 -2.16 25.50 -6.97
N ARG A 126 -2.89 24.48 -7.48
CA ARG A 126 -4.22 24.66 -8.08
C ARG A 126 -5.21 25.30 -7.09
N LYS A 127 -5.23 24.82 -5.84
CA LYS A 127 -6.11 25.37 -4.78
C LYS A 127 -5.81 26.84 -4.49
N LYS A 128 -4.52 27.20 -4.35
CA LYS A 128 -4.09 28.60 -4.16
C LYS A 128 -4.49 29.52 -5.32
N GLU A 129 -4.43 29.03 -6.56
CA GLU A 129 -4.83 29.84 -7.72
C GLU A 129 -6.35 30.08 -7.76
N GLN A 130 -7.15 29.07 -7.40
CA GLN A 130 -8.61 29.18 -7.34
C GLN A 130 -9.06 30.19 -6.27
N GLU A 131 -8.47 30.14 -5.07
CA GLU A 131 -8.75 31.10 -3.98
C GLU A 131 -8.51 32.55 -4.44
N ARG A 132 -7.35 32.82 -5.06
CA ARG A 132 -7.01 34.15 -5.61
C ARG A 132 -7.95 34.66 -6.69
N LYS A 133 -8.63 33.76 -7.41
CA LYS A 133 -9.61 34.11 -8.46
C LYS A 133 -10.99 34.41 -7.87
N GLN A 134 -11.32 33.85 -6.71
CA GLN A 134 -12.60 34.10 -6.03
C GLN A 134 -12.59 35.42 -5.23
N GLU A 135 -11.41 35.92 -4.86
CA GLU A 135 -11.22 37.20 -4.16
C GLU A 135 -11.20 38.44 -5.08
N LYS A 136 -11.29 38.24 -6.41
CA LYS A 136 -11.27 39.30 -7.43
C LYS A 136 -12.63 39.48 -8.09
#